data_AF-A0A9P6NGT6-F1
#
_entry.id   AF-A0A9P6NGT6-F1
#
_cell.length_a   1.000
_cell.length_b   1.000
_cell.length_c   1.000
_cell.angle_alpha   90.00
_cell.angle_beta   90.00
_cell.angle_gamma   90.00
#
_symmetry.space_group_name_H-M   'P 1'
#
loop_
_entity.id
_entity.type
_entity.pdbx_description
1 polymer ?
#
loop_
_entity_poly.entity_id
_entity_poly.type
_entity_poly.pdbx_seq_one_letter_code
_entity_poly.pdbx_strand_id
1 'polypeptide(L)'
;MSVNPSYIKDLGLLQSAYNHYIHYYMAQLYFKKRKNEGKHTQDEERKVIQRACQRVYHRYKFAVVHDLPKHYQDILNPIHAHSNDEYFPKKDVYIVKKLLFCSEAATTFICRLDEEIKKFNNSQKKRHQQHHHIQVKNSPLSIFSRAPAGLPLDFYDPDWFNSMLPAQKQSLIGDQQALAFLPNPLLSLTSASAPDEKLSDKKFTEKFWNQGTQKYDLCYQIVEEEDDNSSDHSDSYTGDSIDLNDTSGGDSKEEESKCFDDDDMDKGSMNRNMHEQDDMMDDGELEEFYSKSTFAGGLTSDEWNNWQ
;
A
#
# COMPACT_ATOMS: atom_id res chain seq x y z
N MET A 1 -12.97 -23.27 17.97
CA MET A 1 -12.47 -24.47 17.27
C MET A 1 -13.64 -25.38 16.98
N SER A 2 -13.98 -25.53 15.71
CA SER A 2 -14.85 -26.61 15.23
C SER A 2 -13.97 -27.84 14.99
N VAL A 3 -14.09 -28.85 15.85
CA VAL A 3 -13.38 -30.12 15.65
C VAL A 3 -14.24 -30.97 14.72
N ASN A 4 -13.73 -31.34 13.55
CA ASN A 4 -14.43 -32.23 12.64
C ASN A 4 -14.52 -33.63 13.29
N PRO A 5 -15.73 -34.15 13.55
CA PRO A 5 -15.92 -35.38 14.33
C PRO A 5 -15.38 -36.64 13.63
N SER A 6 -15.15 -36.59 12.33
CA SER A 6 -14.60 -37.72 11.55
C SER A 6 -13.17 -38.10 11.97
N TYR A 7 -12.39 -37.15 12.49
CA TYR A 7 -10.97 -37.36 12.83
C TYR A 7 -10.71 -37.62 14.32
N ILE A 8 -11.75 -37.74 15.15
CA ILE A 8 -11.60 -37.93 16.61
C ILE A 8 -10.82 -39.23 16.94
N LYS A 9 -10.90 -40.23 16.06
CA LYS A 9 -10.23 -41.53 16.27
C LYS A 9 -8.76 -41.54 15.86
N ASP A 10 -8.30 -40.53 15.12
CA ASP A 10 -6.90 -40.39 14.75
C ASP A 10 -6.13 -39.66 15.86
N LEU A 11 -5.63 -40.44 16.82
CA LEU A 11 -4.85 -39.91 17.95
C LEU A 11 -3.56 -39.22 17.50
N GLY A 12 -2.95 -39.65 16.39
CA GLY A 12 -1.72 -39.04 15.87
C GLY A 12 -1.97 -37.63 15.35
N LEU A 13 -3.04 -37.47 14.58
CA LEU A 13 -3.48 -36.16 14.11
C LEU A 13 -3.90 -35.25 15.27
N LEU A 14 -4.62 -35.79 16.25
CA LEU A 14 -5.05 -35.03 17.43
C LEU A 14 -3.85 -34.54 18.27
N GLN A 15 -2.85 -35.39 18.48
CA GLN A 15 -1.62 -35.03 19.19
C GLN A 15 -0.83 -33.96 18.41
N SER A 16 -0.72 -34.10 17.09
CA SER A 16 -0.06 -33.10 16.24
C SER A 16 -0.79 -31.75 16.28
N ALA A 17 -2.12 -31.75 16.15
CA ALA A 17 -2.94 -30.55 16.21
C ALA A 17 -2.86 -29.87 17.59
N TYR A 18 -2.87 -30.65 18.68
CA TYR A 18 -2.66 -30.13 20.03
C TYR A 18 -1.29 -29.49 20.19
N ASN A 19 -0.23 -30.19 19.77
CA ASN A 19 1.14 -29.68 19.87
C ASN A 19 1.31 -28.37 19.09
N HIS A 20 0.77 -28.30 17.87
CA HIS A 20 0.77 -27.07 17.08
C HIS A 20 -0.03 -25.96 17.77
N TYR A 21 -1.26 -26.25 18.22
CA TYR A 21 -2.09 -25.22 18.85
C TYR A 21 -1.46 -24.65 20.12
N ILE A 22 -0.96 -25.50 21.02
CA ILE A 22 -0.42 -25.05 22.30
C ILE A 22 0.99 -24.47 22.14
N HIS A 23 1.91 -25.24 21.56
CA HIS A 23 3.33 -24.88 21.57
C HIS A 23 3.73 -23.90 20.47
N TYR A 24 2.94 -23.80 19.41
CA TYR A 24 3.17 -22.82 18.36
C TYR A 24 2.19 -21.64 18.47
N TYR A 25 0.90 -21.87 18.25
CA TYR A 25 -0.08 -20.77 18.18
C TYR A 25 -0.27 -20.04 19.52
N MET A 26 -0.61 -20.76 20.60
CA MET A 26 -0.84 -20.16 21.92
C MET A 26 0.45 -19.57 22.51
N ALA A 27 1.60 -20.21 22.28
CA ALA A 27 2.89 -19.66 22.68
C ALA A 27 3.20 -18.32 21.97
N GLN A 28 3.01 -18.25 20.65
CA GLN A 28 3.16 -16.99 19.90
C GLN A 28 2.21 -15.91 20.40
N LEU A 29 0.94 -16.26 20.66
CA LEU A 29 -0.04 -15.34 21.23
C LEU A 29 0.40 -14.81 22.59
N TYR A 30 0.88 -15.69 23.46
CA TYR A 30 1.38 -15.32 24.78
C TYR A 30 2.58 -14.36 24.68
N PHE A 31 3.59 -14.69 23.87
CA PHE A 31 4.74 -13.82 23.68
C PHE A 31 4.36 -12.45 23.10
N LYS A 32 3.41 -12.43 22.17
CA LYS A 32 2.90 -11.20 21.56
C LYS A 32 2.17 -10.32 22.57
N LYS A 33 1.28 -10.90 23.37
CA LYS A 33 0.55 -10.20 24.45
C LYS A 33 1.49 -9.73 25.57
N ARG A 34 2.50 -10.52 25.92
CA ARG A 34 3.51 -10.15 26.93
C ARG A 34 4.33 -8.94 26.50
N LYS A 35 4.62 -8.79 25.20
CA LYS A 35 5.36 -7.63 24.68
C LYS A 35 4.47 -6.39 24.64
N ASN A 36 3.29 -6.52 24.02
CA ASN A 36 2.32 -5.44 23.88
C ASN A 36 0.91 -5.97 24.18
N GLU A 37 0.32 -5.53 25.28
CA GLU A 37 -1.07 -5.87 25.62
C GLU A 37 -2.02 -5.38 24.53
N GLY A 38 -3.02 -6.18 24.17
CA GLY A 38 -4.02 -5.83 23.15
C GLY A 38 -3.57 -5.91 21.68
N LYS A 39 -2.26 -5.99 21.38
CA LYS A 39 -1.75 -6.04 19.99
C LYS A 39 -2.36 -7.17 19.16
N HIS A 40 -2.57 -8.33 19.77
CA HIS A 40 -3.18 -9.46 19.06
C HIS A 40 -4.60 -9.14 18.56
N THR A 41 -5.44 -8.55 19.42
CA THR A 41 -6.80 -8.15 19.05
C THR A 41 -6.80 -7.10 17.95
N GLN A 42 -5.92 -6.09 18.05
CA GLN A 42 -5.74 -5.07 17.01
C GLN A 42 -5.34 -5.68 15.67
N ASP A 43 -4.43 -6.67 15.68
CA ASP A 43 -3.99 -7.33 14.45
C ASP A 43 -5.11 -8.22 13.85
N GLU A 44 -5.96 -8.83 14.68
CA GLU A 44 -7.15 -9.56 14.20
C GLU A 44 -8.17 -8.62 13.57
N GLU A 45 -8.48 -7.49 14.23
CA GLU A 45 -9.34 -6.45 13.67
C GLU A 45 -8.79 -5.93 12.34
N ARG A 46 -7.48 -5.66 12.27
CA ARG A 46 -6.80 -5.23 11.05
C ARG A 46 -6.92 -6.27 9.92
N LYS A 47 -6.80 -7.56 10.23
CA LYS A 47 -6.98 -8.66 9.26
C LYS A 47 -8.42 -8.74 8.73
N VAL A 48 -9.42 -8.58 9.59
CA VAL A 48 -10.83 -8.56 9.19
C VAL A 48 -11.07 -7.42 8.21
N ILE A 49 -10.55 -6.23 8.52
CA ILE A 49 -10.66 -5.05 7.66
C ILE A 49 -9.92 -5.28 6.33
N GLN A 50 -8.70 -5.81 6.37
CA GLN A 50 -7.94 -6.11 5.14
C GLN A 50 -8.69 -7.09 4.22
N ARG A 51 -9.33 -8.12 4.77
CA ARG A 51 -10.20 -9.03 4.01
C ARG A 51 -11.41 -8.31 3.42
N ALA A 52 -11.97 -7.33 4.11
CA ALA A 52 -13.04 -6.50 3.55
C ALA A 52 -12.52 -5.63 2.38
N CYS A 53 -11.34 -5.01 2.50
CA CYS A 53 -10.70 -4.27 1.42
C CYS A 53 -10.41 -5.14 0.19
N GLN A 54 -10.01 -6.40 0.39
CA GLN A 54 -9.82 -7.36 -0.72
C GLN A 54 -11.12 -7.60 -1.50
N ARG A 55 -12.30 -7.49 -0.88
CA ARG A 55 -13.58 -7.57 -1.62
C ARG A 55 -13.81 -6.36 -2.52
N VAL A 56 -13.17 -5.23 -2.22
CA VAL A 56 -13.19 -4.01 -3.03
C VAL A 56 -12.31 -4.14 -4.30
N TYR A 57 -11.52 -5.21 -4.40
CA TYR A 57 -10.77 -5.58 -5.62
C TYR A 57 -11.65 -5.79 -6.87
N HIS A 58 -12.97 -5.88 -6.71
CA HIS A 58 -13.91 -5.86 -7.84
C HIS A 58 -13.80 -4.57 -8.69
N ARG A 59 -13.37 -3.44 -8.11
CA ARG A 59 -13.11 -2.18 -8.84
C ARG A 59 -11.99 -2.37 -9.88
N TYR A 60 -10.89 -3.00 -9.48
CA TYR A 60 -9.79 -3.32 -10.39
C TYR A 60 -10.23 -4.31 -11.46
N LYS A 61 -10.95 -5.37 -11.08
CA LYS A 61 -11.52 -6.33 -12.06
C LYS A 61 -12.41 -5.65 -13.08
N PHE A 62 -13.25 -4.72 -12.64
CA PHE A 62 -14.09 -3.91 -13.53
C PHE A 62 -13.23 -3.06 -14.47
N ALA A 63 -12.21 -2.38 -13.95
CA ALA A 63 -11.31 -1.56 -14.74
C ALA A 63 -10.61 -2.34 -15.86
N VAL A 64 -10.13 -3.57 -15.56
CA VAL A 64 -9.50 -4.46 -16.54
C VAL A 64 -10.50 -4.95 -17.59
N VAL A 65 -11.72 -5.36 -17.19
CA VAL A 65 -12.75 -5.86 -18.11
C VAL A 65 -13.25 -4.76 -19.07
N HIS A 66 -13.25 -3.51 -18.60
CA HIS A 66 -13.72 -2.36 -19.38
C HIS A 66 -12.60 -1.55 -20.05
N ASP A 67 -11.38 -2.10 -20.09
CA ASP A 67 -10.20 -1.47 -20.71
C ASP A 67 -10.00 0.00 -20.28
N LEU A 68 -10.17 0.28 -18.98
CA LEU A 68 -9.90 1.61 -18.45
C LEU A 68 -8.40 1.96 -18.62
N PRO A 69 -8.06 3.26 -18.74
CA PRO A 69 -6.67 3.71 -18.82
C PRO A 69 -5.76 3.09 -17.76
N LYS A 70 -4.50 2.82 -18.13
CA LYS A 70 -3.53 2.12 -17.27
C LYS A 70 -3.31 2.84 -15.94
N HIS A 71 -3.18 4.16 -15.97
CA HIS A 71 -3.03 4.96 -14.75
C HIS A 71 -4.17 4.75 -13.73
N TYR A 72 -5.41 4.48 -14.17
CA TYR A 72 -6.49 4.11 -13.26
C TYR A 72 -6.36 2.67 -12.75
N GLN A 73 -5.93 1.73 -13.60
CA GLN A 73 -5.69 0.36 -13.18
C GLN A 73 -4.60 0.29 -12.10
N ASP A 74 -3.54 1.07 -12.27
CA ASP A 74 -2.41 1.14 -11.33
C ASP A 74 -2.83 1.66 -9.96
N ILE A 75 -3.73 2.65 -9.90
CA ILE A 75 -4.32 3.14 -8.64
C ILE A 75 -5.23 2.08 -7.99
N LEU A 76 -6.00 1.35 -8.77
CA LEU A 76 -6.99 0.40 -8.26
C LEU A 76 -6.41 -0.96 -7.87
N ASN A 77 -5.22 -1.31 -8.36
CA ASN A 77 -4.56 -2.58 -8.09
C ASN A 77 -4.17 -2.78 -6.61
N PRO A 78 -3.45 -1.84 -5.95
CA PRO A 78 -3.03 -2.03 -4.56
C PRO A 78 -4.22 -1.99 -3.60
N ILE A 79 -4.34 -3.01 -2.75
CA ILE A 79 -5.40 -3.11 -1.72
C ILE A 79 -5.37 -1.91 -0.76
N HIS A 80 -4.16 -1.40 -0.45
CA HIS A 80 -3.97 -0.28 0.46
C HIS A 80 -4.39 1.09 -0.09
N ALA A 81 -4.69 1.20 -1.39
CA ALA A 81 -5.25 2.42 -1.98
C ALA A 81 -6.76 2.53 -1.74
N HIS A 82 -7.43 1.45 -1.32
CA HIS A 82 -8.86 1.44 -1.06
C HIS A 82 -9.14 1.85 0.38
N SER A 83 -10.14 2.72 0.56
CA SER A 83 -10.68 3.08 1.87
C SER A 83 -11.35 1.88 2.54
N ASN A 84 -11.39 1.92 3.86
CA ASN A 84 -12.18 0.98 4.66
C ASN A 84 -13.60 1.51 4.78
N ASP A 85 -14.57 0.61 4.81
CA ASP A 85 -15.97 0.98 5.04
C ASP A 85 -16.40 0.51 6.43
N GLU A 86 -17.09 1.36 7.17
CA GLU A 86 -17.64 1.05 8.49
C GLU A 86 -19.15 0.92 8.41
N TYR A 87 -19.68 -0.22 8.81
CA TYR A 87 -21.13 -0.43 8.80
C TYR A 87 -21.81 0.38 9.89
N PHE A 88 -22.86 1.11 9.52
CA PHE A 88 -23.71 1.92 10.38
C PHE A 88 -25.11 1.27 10.48
N PRO A 89 -25.39 0.46 11.52
CA PRO A 89 -26.60 -0.36 11.59
C PRO A 89 -27.91 0.44 11.61
N LYS A 90 -27.89 1.67 12.15
CA LYS A 90 -29.12 2.46 12.32
C LYS A 90 -29.70 2.97 11.01
N LYS A 91 -28.87 3.13 9.98
CA LYS A 91 -29.32 3.53 8.63
C LYS A 91 -29.21 2.41 7.61
N ASP A 92 -28.65 1.26 7.98
CA ASP A 92 -28.33 0.15 7.06
C ASP A 92 -27.41 0.64 5.91
N VAL A 93 -26.35 1.37 6.30
CA VAL A 93 -25.42 2.03 5.38
C VAL A 93 -24.00 1.81 5.83
N TYR A 94 -23.07 1.73 4.90
CA TYR A 94 -21.64 1.74 5.17
C TYR A 94 -21.05 3.16 4.97
N ILE A 95 -20.28 3.62 5.92
CA ILE A 95 -19.62 4.92 5.91
C ILE A 95 -18.19 4.72 5.43
N VAL A 96 -17.85 5.37 4.32
CA VAL A 96 -16.53 5.28 3.70
C VAL A 96 -15.52 6.07 4.51
N LYS A 97 -14.58 5.40 5.19
CA LYS A 97 -13.54 6.08 5.98
C LYS A 97 -12.59 6.87 5.09
N LYS A 98 -12.18 8.06 5.55
CA LYS A 98 -11.19 8.86 4.82
C LYS A 98 -9.79 8.30 5.05
N LEU A 99 -9.04 8.11 3.97
CA LEU A 99 -7.61 7.85 4.03
C LEU A 99 -6.88 9.18 4.21
N LEU A 100 -6.00 9.27 5.22
CA LEU A 100 -5.28 10.51 5.55
C LEU A 100 -4.44 11.05 4.39
N PHE A 101 -3.89 10.14 3.60
CA PHE A 101 -2.99 10.44 2.50
C PHE A 101 -3.70 10.59 1.15
N CYS A 102 -5.00 10.33 1.06
CA CYS A 102 -5.71 10.28 -0.23
C CYS A 102 -6.29 11.65 -0.57
N SER A 103 -6.03 12.12 -1.80
CA SER A 103 -6.53 13.39 -2.29
C SER A 103 -8.05 13.40 -2.44
N GLU A 104 -8.64 14.60 -2.44
CA GLU A 104 -10.06 14.78 -2.76
C GLU A 104 -10.39 14.31 -4.19
N ALA A 105 -9.44 14.47 -5.12
CA ALA A 105 -9.59 14.03 -6.50
C ALA A 105 -9.70 12.50 -6.59
N ALA A 106 -8.80 11.78 -5.91
CA ALA A 106 -8.83 10.32 -5.84
C ALA A 106 -10.11 9.81 -5.17
N THR A 107 -10.50 10.44 -4.07
CA THR A 107 -11.75 10.10 -3.36
C THR A 107 -12.98 10.28 -4.26
N THR A 108 -13.03 11.38 -5.01
CA THR A 108 -14.12 11.67 -5.94
C THR A 108 -14.16 10.69 -7.11
N PHE A 109 -12.99 10.35 -7.66
CA PHE A 109 -12.87 9.36 -8.74
C PHE A 109 -13.35 7.97 -8.29
N ILE A 110 -12.96 7.51 -7.11
CA ILE A 110 -13.38 6.21 -6.59
C ILE A 110 -14.91 6.14 -6.44
N CYS A 111 -15.53 7.21 -5.93
CA CYS A 111 -17.00 7.30 -5.87
C CYS A 111 -17.65 7.25 -7.25
N ARG A 112 -17.07 7.95 -8.23
CA ARG A 112 -17.55 7.92 -9.61
C ARG A 112 -17.48 6.52 -10.21
N LEU A 113 -16.39 5.82 -9.95
CA LEU A 113 -16.22 4.45 -10.40
C LEU A 113 -17.29 3.53 -9.79
N ASP A 114 -17.59 3.67 -8.50
CA ASP A 114 -18.65 2.90 -7.84
C ASP A 114 -20.03 3.21 -8.43
N GLU A 115 -20.31 4.47 -8.74
CA GLU A 115 -21.55 4.86 -9.43
C GLU A 115 -21.66 4.24 -10.83
N GLU A 116 -20.57 4.21 -11.60
CA GLU A 116 -20.54 3.58 -12.92
C GLU A 116 -20.69 2.06 -12.84
N ILE A 117 -20.02 1.40 -11.89
CA ILE A 117 -20.20 -0.04 -11.61
C ILE A 117 -21.66 -0.33 -11.29
N LYS A 118 -22.29 0.51 -10.45
CA LYS A 118 -23.71 0.39 -10.09
C LYS A 118 -24.63 0.57 -11.29
N LYS A 119 -24.40 1.58 -12.14
CA LYS A 119 -25.15 1.79 -13.39
C LYS A 119 -25.02 0.58 -14.33
N PHE A 120 -23.80 0.08 -14.51
CA PHE A 120 -23.52 -1.10 -15.33
C PHE A 120 -24.26 -2.33 -14.82
N ASN A 121 -24.18 -2.64 -13.53
CA ASN A 121 -24.86 -3.79 -12.95
C ASN A 121 -26.38 -3.71 -13.07
N ASN A 122 -26.96 -2.52 -12.86
CA ASN A 122 -28.39 -2.26 -13.05
C ASN A 122 -28.81 -2.52 -14.51
N SER A 123 -28.00 -2.09 -15.48
CA SER A 123 -28.28 -2.36 -16.91
C SER A 123 -28.29 -3.86 -17.24
N GLN A 124 -27.44 -4.63 -16.57
CA GLN A 124 -27.32 -6.08 -16.75
C GLN A 124 -28.37 -6.90 -15.98
N LYS A 125 -29.29 -6.24 -15.25
CA LYS A 125 -30.30 -6.88 -14.37
C LYS A 125 -29.70 -7.87 -13.37
N LYS A 126 -28.40 -7.75 -13.05
CA LYS A 126 -27.77 -8.59 -12.03
C LYS A 126 -28.25 -8.12 -10.66
N ARG A 127 -28.66 -9.07 -9.80
CA ARG A 127 -29.02 -8.74 -8.40
C ARG A 127 -27.81 -8.12 -7.73
N HIS A 128 -28.00 -6.93 -7.18
CA HIS A 128 -26.96 -6.19 -6.50
C HIS A 128 -26.88 -6.65 -5.04
N GLN A 129 -25.73 -7.18 -4.63
CA GLN A 129 -25.38 -7.35 -3.22
C GLN A 129 -24.37 -6.30 -2.75
N GLN A 130 -24.14 -5.21 -3.50
CA GLN A 130 -23.29 -4.14 -2.97
C GLN A 130 -24.04 -3.38 -1.89
N HIS A 131 -23.33 -3.16 -0.80
CA HIS A 131 -23.80 -2.37 0.31
C HIS A 131 -24.02 -0.90 -0.09
N HIS A 132 -24.97 -0.24 0.56
CA HIS A 132 -25.20 1.18 0.36
C HIS A 132 -24.08 1.97 1.04
N HIS A 133 -23.19 2.59 0.28
CA HIS A 133 -22.11 3.43 0.82
C HIS A 133 -22.54 4.91 0.84
N ILE A 134 -22.26 5.60 1.94
CA ILE A 134 -22.43 7.05 2.04
C ILE A 134 -21.09 7.68 2.44
N GLN A 135 -20.70 8.70 1.70
CA GLN A 135 -19.65 9.62 2.13
C GLN A 135 -20.23 10.71 3.01
N VAL A 136 -19.56 10.91 4.13
CA VAL A 136 -19.94 11.86 5.15
C VAL A 136 -18.80 12.87 5.28
N LYS A 137 -19.12 14.16 5.44
CA LYS A 137 -18.13 15.25 5.42
C LYS A 137 -17.02 15.04 6.44
N ASN A 138 -17.40 14.69 7.67
CA ASN A 138 -16.47 14.43 8.76
C ASN A 138 -16.35 12.92 9.01
N SER A 139 -16.08 12.17 7.94
CA SER A 139 -15.90 10.72 8.06
C SER A 139 -14.73 10.37 8.99
N PRO A 140 -14.83 9.28 9.78
CA PRO A 140 -13.71 8.77 10.54
C PRO A 140 -12.51 8.43 9.65
N LEU A 141 -11.32 8.55 10.24
CA LEU A 141 -10.06 8.18 9.59
C LEU A 141 -9.91 6.67 9.53
N SER A 142 -9.31 6.19 8.45
CA SER A 142 -8.91 4.79 8.33
C SER A 142 -7.85 4.41 9.37
N ILE A 143 -7.90 3.15 9.82
CA ILE A 143 -6.88 2.54 10.69
C ILE A 143 -5.55 2.35 9.93
N PHE A 144 -5.60 2.32 8.59
CA PHE A 144 -4.40 2.23 7.76
C PHE A 144 -3.80 3.63 7.56
N SER A 145 -2.68 3.89 8.23
CA SER A 145 -1.91 5.13 8.10
C SER A 145 -0.83 5.08 7.01
N ARG A 146 -0.42 3.88 6.59
CA ARG A 146 0.65 3.69 5.60
C ARG A 146 0.09 3.87 4.18
N ALA A 147 0.63 4.83 3.46
CA ALA A 147 0.30 5.04 2.06
C ALA A 147 0.96 3.97 1.17
N PRO A 148 0.31 3.57 0.05
CA PRO A 148 0.96 2.75 -0.98
C PRO A 148 2.13 3.51 -1.60
N ALA A 149 3.16 2.81 -2.07
CA ALA A 149 4.23 3.41 -2.87
C ALA A 149 3.99 3.12 -4.37
N GLY A 150 4.55 3.96 -5.24
CA GLY A 150 4.43 3.83 -6.70
C GLY A 150 3.07 4.26 -7.26
N LEU A 151 2.33 5.11 -6.54
CA LEU A 151 1.09 5.70 -7.06
C LEU A 151 1.35 7.09 -7.70
N PRO A 152 0.50 7.50 -8.65
CA PRO A 152 0.53 8.83 -9.25
C PRO A 152 0.51 9.96 -8.20
N LEU A 153 1.17 11.08 -8.49
CA LEU A 153 1.34 12.18 -7.54
C LEU A 153 -0.01 12.74 -7.05
N ASP A 154 -0.97 12.86 -7.96
CA ASP A 154 -2.31 13.39 -7.68
C ASP A 154 -3.22 12.45 -6.88
N PHE A 155 -2.78 11.23 -6.61
CA PHE A 155 -3.41 10.35 -5.63
C PHE A 155 -3.22 10.86 -4.19
N TYR A 156 -2.08 11.49 -3.90
CA TYR A 156 -1.78 11.89 -2.54
C TYR A 156 -2.41 13.25 -2.19
N ASP A 157 -2.85 13.43 -0.96
CA ASP A 157 -3.31 14.72 -0.48
C ASP A 157 -2.13 15.72 -0.45
N PRO A 158 -2.23 16.92 -1.05
CA PRO A 158 -1.11 17.85 -1.13
C PRO A 158 -0.58 18.30 0.24
N ASP A 159 -1.46 18.54 1.22
CA ASP A 159 -1.04 19.00 2.54
C ASP A 159 -0.32 17.89 3.29
N TRP A 160 -0.87 16.67 3.21
CA TRP A 160 -0.24 15.47 3.76
C TRP A 160 1.11 15.21 3.08
N PHE A 161 1.17 15.29 1.75
CA PHE A 161 2.37 15.06 0.96
C PHE A 161 3.47 16.05 1.31
N ASN A 162 3.13 17.34 1.36
CA ASN A 162 4.09 18.41 1.62
C ASN A 162 4.66 18.37 3.04
N SER A 163 3.91 17.84 4.01
CA SER A 163 4.35 17.68 5.40
C SER A 163 5.44 16.61 5.61
N MET A 164 5.66 15.72 4.63
CA MET A 164 6.64 14.63 4.73
C MET A 164 8.07 15.08 4.46
N LEU A 165 9.03 14.28 4.94
CA LEU A 165 10.45 14.49 4.64
C LEU A 165 10.77 14.18 3.16
N PRO A 166 11.72 14.89 2.53
CA PRO A 166 12.14 14.65 1.14
C PRO A 166 12.43 13.18 0.79
N ALA A 167 13.14 12.45 1.64
CA ALA A 167 13.44 11.03 1.43
C ALA A 167 12.18 10.14 1.44
N GLN A 168 11.15 10.50 2.21
CA GLN A 168 9.88 9.79 2.22
C GLN A 168 9.08 10.09 0.95
N LYS A 169 9.07 11.36 0.50
CA LYS A 169 8.45 11.77 -0.76
C LYS A 169 9.03 10.98 -1.95
N GLN A 170 10.36 10.88 -2.02
CA GLN A 170 11.06 10.10 -3.06
C GLN A 170 10.74 8.60 -3.00
N SER A 171 10.69 7.99 -1.81
CA SER A 171 10.36 6.56 -1.72
C SER A 171 8.89 6.23 -2.04
N LEU A 172 7.97 7.20 -1.89
CA LEU A 172 6.56 7.03 -2.24
C LEU A 172 6.29 7.17 -3.73
N ILE A 173 6.89 8.16 -4.38
CA ILE A 173 6.72 8.39 -5.83
C ILE A 173 7.62 7.44 -6.63
N GLY A 174 8.77 7.06 -6.08
CA GLY A 174 9.82 6.39 -6.82
C GLY A 174 10.24 7.22 -8.04
N ASP A 175 10.50 6.55 -9.15
CA ASP A 175 10.84 7.18 -10.43
C ASP A 175 9.60 7.64 -11.23
N GLN A 176 8.39 7.39 -10.72
CA GLN A 176 7.15 7.62 -11.45
C GLN A 176 6.62 9.04 -11.24
N GLN A 177 7.10 9.97 -12.06
CA GLN A 177 6.46 11.28 -12.24
C GLN A 177 5.21 11.14 -13.11
N ALA A 178 4.12 10.64 -12.54
CA ALA A 178 2.86 10.41 -13.25
C ALA A 178 1.67 11.12 -12.60
N LEU A 179 0.73 11.55 -13.43
CA LEU A 179 -0.60 12.01 -13.02
C LEU A 179 -1.66 11.07 -13.59
N ALA A 180 -2.80 10.95 -12.90
CA ALA A 180 -3.87 10.04 -13.29
C ALA A 180 -5.25 10.71 -13.38
N PHE A 181 -5.52 11.70 -12.55
CA PHE A 181 -6.82 12.35 -12.47
C PHE A 181 -6.89 13.57 -13.35
N LEU A 182 -8.08 13.80 -13.88
CA LEU A 182 -8.40 15.04 -14.56
C LEU A 182 -8.43 16.18 -13.53
N PRO A 183 -8.19 17.43 -13.96
CA PRO A 183 -8.36 18.60 -13.10
C PRO A 183 -9.74 18.68 -12.45
N ASN A 184 -10.76 18.16 -13.14
CA ASN A 184 -12.08 17.94 -12.56
C ASN A 184 -12.40 16.44 -12.53
N PRO A 185 -12.31 15.77 -11.36
CA PRO A 185 -12.61 14.34 -11.22
C PRO A 185 -14.10 14.03 -11.47
N LEU A 186 -14.98 15.04 -11.41
CA LEU A 186 -16.39 14.90 -11.80
C LEU A 186 -16.59 14.82 -13.32
N LEU A 187 -15.55 14.84 -14.13
CA LEU A 187 -15.67 14.51 -15.55
C LEU A 187 -15.19 13.08 -15.82
N SER A 188 -14.58 12.42 -14.82
CA SER A 188 -14.03 11.10 -15.02
C SER A 188 -15.08 10.07 -15.39
N LEU A 189 -14.70 9.16 -16.29
CA LEU A 189 -15.54 8.06 -16.80
C LEU A 189 -16.80 8.54 -17.56
N THR A 190 -16.85 9.80 -17.98
CA THR A 190 -17.95 10.34 -18.78
C THR A 190 -17.57 10.44 -20.25
N SER A 191 -18.58 10.45 -21.13
CA SER A 191 -18.37 10.63 -22.58
C SER A 191 -17.68 11.95 -22.93
N ALA A 192 -17.80 12.98 -22.08
CA ALA A 192 -17.17 14.28 -22.28
C ALA A 192 -15.65 14.24 -22.05
N SER A 193 -15.17 13.35 -21.17
CA SER A 193 -13.75 13.21 -20.85
C SER A 193 -13.00 12.19 -21.70
N ALA A 194 -13.75 11.45 -22.54
CA ALA A 194 -13.20 10.44 -23.43
C ALA A 194 -11.99 10.86 -24.29
N PRO A 195 -11.82 12.11 -24.79
CA PRO A 195 -10.62 12.43 -25.56
C PRO A 195 -9.37 12.54 -24.70
N ASP A 196 -9.48 13.07 -23.49
CA ASP A 196 -8.35 13.34 -22.60
C ASP A 196 -7.96 12.11 -21.79
N GLU A 197 -8.93 11.32 -21.31
CA GLU A 197 -8.66 10.06 -20.59
C GLU A 197 -8.06 8.98 -21.48
N LYS A 198 -8.34 9.00 -22.79
CA LYS A 198 -7.80 8.03 -23.76
C LYS A 198 -6.37 8.36 -24.20
N LEU A 199 -5.79 9.45 -23.72
CA LEU A 199 -4.39 9.75 -23.96
C LEU A 199 -3.52 8.68 -23.29
N SER A 200 -2.37 8.38 -23.90
CA SER A 200 -1.33 7.60 -23.24
C SER A 200 -0.86 8.32 -21.97
N ASP A 201 -0.52 7.58 -20.91
CA ASP A 201 -0.15 8.14 -19.61
C ASP A 201 0.94 9.22 -19.68
N LYS A 202 1.92 9.07 -20.58
CA LYS A 202 2.96 10.09 -20.83
C LYS A 202 2.37 11.42 -21.31
N LYS A 203 1.57 11.37 -22.39
CA LYS A 203 0.88 12.55 -22.95
C LYS A 203 -0.12 13.16 -21.97
N PHE A 204 -0.80 12.31 -21.19
CA PHE A 204 -1.73 12.77 -20.16
C PHE A 204 -0.97 13.57 -19.09
N THR A 205 0.11 13.00 -18.58
CA THR A 205 0.97 13.62 -17.58
C THR A 205 1.54 14.94 -18.12
N GLU A 206 2.13 14.96 -19.31
CA GLU A 206 2.66 16.17 -19.95
C GLU A 206 1.62 17.29 -20.06
N LYS A 207 0.37 16.95 -20.44
CA LYS A 207 -0.70 17.93 -20.62
C LYS A 207 -1.13 18.57 -19.29
N PHE A 208 -1.23 17.77 -18.23
CA PHE A 208 -1.76 18.21 -16.95
C PHE A 208 -0.70 18.48 -15.88
N TRP A 209 0.59 18.26 -16.18
CA TRP A 209 1.70 18.36 -15.21
C TRP A 209 1.70 19.68 -14.45
N ASN A 210 1.72 20.80 -15.16
CA ASN A 210 1.79 22.14 -14.56
C ASN A 210 0.59 22.44 -13.65
N GLN A 211 -0.59 21.93 -14.00
CA GLN A 211 -1.81 22.15 -13.21
C GLN A 211 -1.87 21.20 -12.00
N GLY A 212 -1.50 19.94 -12.20
CA GLY A 212 -1.52 18.91 -11.15
C GLY A 212 -0.45 19.13 -10.08
N THR A 213 0.73 19.62 -10.46
CA THR A 213 1.87 19.82 -9.56
C THR A 213 1.83 21.13 -8.77
N GLN A 214 0.96 22.08 -9.14
CA GLN A 214 0.94 23.43 -8.54
C GLN A 214 0.83 23.45 -7.02
N LYS A 215 0.19 22.44 -6.43
CA LYS A 215 -0.04 22.32 -4.98
C LYS A 215 1.04 21.52 -4.24
N TYR A 216 1.97 20.90 -4.96
CA TYR A 216 2.98 20.02 -4.39
C TYR A 216 4.33 20.73 -4.33
N ASP A 217 4.99 20.64 -3.19
CA ASP A 217 6.36 21.08 -3.01
C ASP A 217 7.32 20.01 -3.53
N LEU A 218 7.73 20.15 -4.79
CA LEU A 218 8.63 19.25 -5.51
C LEU A 218 10.12 19.69 -5.48
N CYS A 219 10.49 20.66 -4.65
CA CYS A 219 11.85 21.24 -4.63
C CYS A 219 12.99 20.26 -4.27
N TYR A 220 12.64 19.05 -3.84
CA TYR A 220 13.59 17.99 -3.46
C TYR A 220 13.99 17.08 -4.63
N GLN A 221 13.38 17.25 -5.82
CA GLN A 221 13.83 16.58 -7.02
C GLN A 221 15.09 17.29 -7.52
N ILE A 222 16.24 16.65 -7.33
CA ILE A 222 17.48 17.08 -7.98
C ILE A 222 17.26 16.79 -9.47
N VAL A 223 17.05 17.86 -10.26
CA VAL A 223 17.13 17.76 -11.71
C VAL A 223 18.61 17.52 -12.00
N GLU A 224 18.97 16.31 -12.41
CA GLU A 224 20.22 16.13 -13.13
C GLU A 224 20.05 16.91 -14.44
N GLU A 225 20.57 18.14 -14.48
CA GLU A 225 20.69 18.87 -15.73
C GLU A 225 21.58 18.01 -16.64
N GLU A 226 21.02 17.55 -17.76
CA GLU A 226 21.80 16.95 -18.84
C GLU A 226 22.82 18.02 -19.27
N ASP A 227 24.09 17.79 -18.91
CA ASP A 227 25.22 18.66 -19.23
C ASP A 227 25.42 18.62 -20.76
N ASP A 228 24.71 19.51 -21.45
CA ASP A 228 24.75 19.66 -22.90
C ASP A 228 26.13 20.18 -23.30
N ASN A 229 26.97 19.25 -23.73
CA ASN A 229 28.35 19.47 -24.14
C ASN A 229 28.39 20.36 -25.40
N SER A 230 28.75 21.64 -25.22
CA SER A 230 29.03 22.59 -26.30
C SER A 230 30.49 23.06 -26.24
N SER A 231 31.32 22.44 -27.07
CA SER A 231 32.69 22.83 -27.45
C SER A 231 32.77 24.29 -27.96
N ASP A 232 33.71 25.11 -27.46
CA ASP A 232 34.95 25.50 -28.18
C ASP A 232 35.74 26.64 -27.50
N HIS A 233 37.05 26.40 -27.32
CA HIS A 233 38.24 27.30 -27.38
C HIS A 233 38.30 28.60 -26.53
N SER A 234 39.42 29.05 -25.91
CA SER A 234 40.86 28.82 -26.09
C SER A 234 41.69 29.34 -24.88
N ASP A 235 42.83 28.69 -24.60
CA ASP A 235 44.12 29.16 -24.05
C ASP A 235 44.23 30.36 -23.07
N SER A 236 44.93 30.17 -21.93
CA SER A 236 46.42 30.33 -21.82
C SER A 236 46.90 30.34 -20.35
N TYR A 237 48.01 29.64 -20.07
CA TYR A 237 49.09 29.91 -19.07
C TYR A 237 48.71 30.20 -17.60
N THR A 238 49.31 29.62 -16.55
CA THR A 238 50.72 29.40 -16.16
C THR A 238 50.67 28.43 -14.96
N GLY A 239 51.41 27.33 -14.92
CA GLY A 239 52.73 27.31 -14.28
C GLY A 239 52.64 26.71 -12.86
N ASP A 240 53.09 25.48 -12.69
CA ASP A 240 54.26 25.17 -11.86
C ASP A 240 54.49 23.65 -11.86
N SER A 241 55.71 23.27 -12.19
CA SER A 241 56.17 21.90 -12.28
C SER A 241 56.95 21.56 -11.02
N ILE A 242 56.52 20.55 -10.29
CA ILE A 242 57.37 19.87 -9.31
C ILE A 242 57.38 18.38 -9.60
N ASP A 243 58.51 18.00 -10.21
CA ASP A 243 59.06 16.66 -10.26
C ASP A 243 59.54 16.23 -8.86
N LEU A 244 59.57 14.92 -8.63
CA LEU A 244 60.67 14.15 -8.01
C LEU A 244 60.13 12.83 -7.42
N ASN A 245 60.18 11.82 -8.29
CA ASN A 245 60.90 10.55 -8.11
C ASN A 245 61.01 9.83 -6.75
N ASP A 246 60.85 8.51 -6.89
CA ASP A 246 61.50 7.40 -6.19
C ASP A 246 61.02 6.97 -4.79
N THR A 247 60.51 5.73 -4.71
CA THR A 247 61.13 4.57 -4.04
C THR A 247 60.11 3.41 -4.03
N SER A 248 60.21 2.43 -4.94
CA SER A 248 60.91 1.14 -4.81
C SER A 248 60.23 0.10 -3.88
N GLY A 249 59.98 -1.09 -4.44
CA GLY A 249 59.92 -2.38 -3.76
C GLY A 249 58.50 -2.89 -3.50
N GLY A 250 58.04 -4.03 -4.00
CA GLY A 250 58.76 -5.17 -4.55
C GLY A 250 58.06 -6.47 -4.11
N ASP A 251 57.47 -7.13 -5.11
CA ASP A 251 57.24 -8.56 -5.27
C ASP A 251 56.30 -9.39 -4.36
N SER A 252 55.55 -10.17 -5.13
CA SER A 252 54.63 -11.30 -4.94
C SER A 252 55.06 -12.37 -3.95
N LYS A 253 54.08 -13.09 -3.38
CA LYS A 253 53.93 -14.56 -3.49
C LYS A 253 52.69 -15.10 -2.76
N GLU A 254 52.01 -16.01 -3.44
CA GLU A 254 51.04 -16.98 -2.92
C GLU A 254 51.73 -17.98 -1.97
N GLU A 255 51.01 -18.53 -0.99
CA GLU A 255 50.92 -19.98 -0.74
C GLU A 255 49.95 -20.34 0.41
N GLU A 256 49.40 -21.54 0.31
CA GLU A 256 48.29 -22.14 1.06
C GLU A 256 48.63 -22.69 2.46
N SER A 257 47.54 -22.93 3.22
CA SER A 257 47.32 -24.04 4.16
C SER A 257 47.86 -23.92 5.61
N LYS A 258 46.95 -23.97 6.59
CA LYS A 258 46.59 -25.19 7.32
C LYS A 258 45.54 -24.95 8.41
N CYS A 259 44.71 -25.97 8.56
CA CYS A 259 43.74 -26.23 9.60
C CYS A 259 44.34 -26.23 11.02
N PHE A 260 43.58 -25.70 11.98
CA PHE A 260 43.55 -26.20 13.36
C PHE A 260 42.11 -26.07 13.88
N ASP A 261 41.52 -27.22 14.19
CA ASP A 261 40.38 -27.37 15.10
C ASP A 261 40.86 -27.08 16.53
N ASP A 262 40.04 -26.39 17.33
CA ASP A 262 39.53 -26.90 18.61
C ASP A 262 38.59 -25.89 19.30
N ASP A 263 37.62 -26.47 19.99
CA ASP A 263 36.47 -25.91 20.71
C ASP A 263 36.76 -24.75 21.69
N ASP A 264 35.82 -23.82 21.88
CA ASP A 264 34.86 -23.82 23.01
C ASP A 264 34.08 -22.48 23.15
N MET A 265 32.92 -22.58 23.80
CA MET A 265 31.85 -21.61 24.11
C MET A 265 32.14 -20.10 24.27
N ASP A 266 31.23 -19.23 23.80
CA ASP A 266 30.19 -18.54 24.61
C ASP A 266 29.62 -17.28 23.92
N LYS A 267 28.30 -17.11 24.07
CA LYS A 267 27.46 -15.90 23.99
C LYS A 267 27.76 -14.80 22.97
N GLY A 268 26.72 -14.56 22.15
CA GLY A 268 26.09 -13.24 22.14
C GLY A 268 25.79 -12.66 20.76
N SER A 269 24.52 -12.35 20.55
CA SER A 269 24.04 -11.37 19.57
C SER A 269 24.14 -11.77 18.09
N MET A 270 23.13 -12.52 17.62
CA MET A 270 22.72 -12.43 16.22
C MET A 270 21.49 -11.54 16.10
N ASN A 271 21.78 -10.30 15.77
CA ASN A 271 20.87 -9.34 15.16
C ASN A 271 20.33 -9.96 13.85
N ARG A 272 19.08 -10.41 13.82
CA ARG A 272 18.37 -10.71 12.57
C ARG A 272 17.32 -9.64 12.35
N ASN A 273 17.61 -8.74 11.41
CA ASN A 273 16.62 -7.99 10.67
C ASN A 273 15.56 -8.97 10.14
N MET A 274 14.41 -9.04 10.79
CA MET A 274 13.23 -9.65 10.21
C MET A 274 12.69 -8.69 9.17
N HIS A 275 13.02 -8.98 7.92
CA HIS A 275 12.36 -8.47 6.75
C HIS A 275 10.89 -8.91 6.81
N GLU A 276 9.97 -7.94 6.83
CA GLU A 276 8.52 -8.16 6.70
C GLU A 276 8.23 -8.70 5.29
N GLN A 277 8.33 -10.02 5.11
CA GLN A 277 7.65 -10.72 4.02
C GLN A 277 6.38 -11.32 4.61
N ASP A 278 5.26 -10.63 4.36
CA ASP A 278 3.92 -11.18 4.58
C ASP A 278 3.68 -12.26 3.52
N ASP A 279 4.05 -13.50 3.85
CA ASP A 279 3.76 -14.67 3.03
C ASP A 279 2.25 -14.91 2.97
N MET A 280 1.76 -14.98 1.74
CA MET A 280 0.43 -15.43 1.35
C MET A 280 0.14 -16.82 1.94
N MET A 281 -0.71 -16.90 2.97
CA MET A 281 -1.28 -18.15 3.42
C MET A 281 -2.58 -18.42 2.65
N ASP A 282 -2.55 -19.52 1.89
CA ASP A 282 -3.64 -20.19 1.18
C ASP A 282 -4.84 -20.49 2.11
N ASP A 283 -6.05 -20.12 1.68
CA ASP A 283 -7.27 -20.08 2.48
C ASP A 283 -8.30 -21.15 2.06
N GLY A 284 -7.89 -22.41 2.13
CA GLY A 284 -8.83 -23.53 2.17
C GLY A 284 -9.48 -23.68 3.55
N GLU A 285 -10.77 -23.38 3.65
CA GLU A 285 -11.69 -23.85 4.71
C GLU A 285 -11.64 -23.15 6.08
N LEU A 286 -12.17 -21.91 6.15
CA LEU A 286 -12.61 -21.30 7.42
C LEU A 286 -13.95 -20.58 7.25
N GLU A 287 -14.87 -21.18 6.49
CA GLU A 287 -16.13 -20.54 6.08
C GLU A 287 -17.23 -20.56 7.16
N GLU A 288 -17.16 -21.45 8.16
CA GLU A 288 -18.35 -21.76 8.98
C GLU A 288 -18.36 -21.20 10.42
N PHE A 289 -17.31 -20.52 10.89
CA PHE A 289 -17.23 -20.09 12.30
C PHE A 289 -17.67 -18.64 12.58
N TYR A 290 -17.80 -17.80 11.55
CA TYR A 290 -17.87 -16.34 11.75
C TYR A 290 -19.26 -15.70 11.59
N SER A 291 -20.31 -16.48 11.30
CA SER A 291 -21.68 -15.96 11.23
C SER A 291 -22.30 -15.66 12.61
N LYS A 292 -21.57 -15.87 13.72
CA LYS A 292 -22.09 -15.74 15.10
C LYS A 292 -21.33 -14.81 16.04
N SER A 293 -20.23 -14.17 15.63
CA SER A 293 -19.67 -13.07 16.42
C SER A 293 -20.47 -11.81 16.13
N THR A 294 -21.41 -11.48 17.01
CA THR A 294 -22.03 -10.16 17.09
C THR A 294 -20.95 -9.16 17.48
N PHE A 295 -20.20 -8.66 16.50
CA PHE A 295 -19.33 -7.50 16.67
C PHE A 295 -20.27 -6.30 16.84
N ALA A 296 -20.53 -5.91 18.09
CA ALA A 296 -21.29 -4.72 18.44
C ALA A 296 -20.46 -3.45 18.18
N GLY A 297 -19.92 -3.30 16.97
CA GLY A 297 -19.25 -2.09 16.49
C GLY A 297 -20.22 -1.16 15.77
N GLY A 298 -21.47 -1.08 16.25
CA GLY A 298 -22.46 -0.18 15.69
C GLY A 298 -22.31 1.20 16.31
N LEU A 299 -21.86 2.18 15.54
CA LEU A 299 -21.82 3.58 15.93
C LEU A 299 -23.15 4.06 16.53
N THR A 300 -23.05 4.87 17.57
CA THR A 300 -24.17 5.49 18.28
C THR A 300 -24.78 6.64 17.46
N SER A 301 -25.96 7.11 17.85
CA SER A 301 -26.66 8.18 17.09
C SER A 301 -25.93 9.51 17.24
N ASP A 302 -25.20 9.66 18.33
CA ASP A 302 -24.48 10.88 18.69
C ASP A 302 -23.20 11.01 17.86
N GLU A 303 -22.52 9.90 17.57
CA GLU A 303 -21.37 9.86 16.65
C GLU A 303 -21.78 10.21 15.21
N TRP A 304 -22.99 9.84 14.76
CA TRP A 304 -23.51 10.24 13.45
C TRP A 304 -23.70 11.76 13.30
N ASN A 305 -24.22 12.43 14.33
CA ASN A 305 -24.47 13.87 14.28
C ASN A 305 -23.17 14.68 14.24
N ASN A 306 -22.10 14.18 14.86
CA ASN A 306 -20.76 14.77 14.74
C ASN A 306 -20.16 14.61 13.35
N TRP A 307 -20.70 13.69 12.54
CA TRP A 307 -20.18 13.41 11.21
C TRP A 307 -20.89 14.20 10.10
N GLN A 308 -22.10 14.72 10.32
CA GLN A 308 -22.83 15.58 9.36
C GLN A 308 -22.06 16.85 8.98
#